data_AF-A0A1F5AH59-F1
#
_entry.id   AF-A0A1F5AH59-F1
#
_cell.length_a   1.000
_cell.length_b   1.000
_cell.length_c   1.000
_cell.angle_alpha   90.00
_cell.angle_beta   90.00
_cell.angle_gamma   90.00
#
_symmetry.space_group_name_H-M   'P 1'
#
loop_
_entity.id
_entity.type
_entity.pdbx_description
1 polymer ?
#
loop_
_entity_poly.entity_id
_entity_poly.type
_entity_poly.pdbx_seq_one_letter_code
_entity_poly.pdbx_strand_id
1 'polypeptide(L)'
;MDDVPFIAGLTFSRGVNIITGKAREVGDKIAGAGDGASLGVALADGLEVVRYYSALQQAALAGIERIVPAESKARARDFLAKYVRQMGEAGDVLASQCRGLALDRAKGLSVKIIMSVKRADVWEKEAVTLIPKRFQPGTLFLEEVPPAEWKEITSSPHWWAPTNWASASYWWVDGRRNLNEIKKLCELEAGRPIEDFDLINYYRFLEKYKYVEFVKPAAGRPE
;
A
#
# COMPACT_ATOMS: atom_id res chain seq x y z
N MET A 1 3.99 -2.44 -30.88
CA MET A 1 4.62 -3.57 -30.16
C MET A 1 6.10 -3.33 -29.92
N ASP A 2 6.76 -2.56 -30.76
CA ASP A 2 8.23 -2.43 -30.80
C ASP A 2 8.85 -1.92 -29.49
N ASP A 3 8.15 -1.02 -28.78
CA ASP A 3 8.64 -0.48 -27.51
C ASP A 3 8.31 -1.34 -26.27
N VAL A 4 7.38 -2.31 -26.39
CA VAL A 4 6.90 -3.10 -25.24
C VAL A 4 8.04 -3.86 -24.55
N PRO A 5 8.96 -4.56 -25.27
CA PRO A 5 10.09 -5.22 -24.64
C PRO A 5 11.02 -4.27 -23.89
N PHE A 6 11.29 -3.10 -24.47
CA PHE A 6 12.16 -2.09 -23.87
C PHE A 6 11.56 -1.52 -22.58
N ILE A 7 10.29 -1.09 -22.64
CA ILE A 7 9.57 -0.55 -21.48
C ILE A 7 9.45 -1.62 -20.39
N ALA A 8 9.09 -2.86 -20.74
CA ALA A 8 9.01 -3.96 -19.78
C ALA A 8 10.35 -4.23 -19.08
N GLY A 9 11.47 -4.20 -19.82
CA GLY A 9 12.80 -4.34 -19.25
C GLY A 9 13.15 -3.23 -18.25
N LEU A 10 12.86 -1.97 -18.60
CA LEU A 10 13.07 -0.82 -17.70
C LEU A 10 12.20 -0.91 -16.45
N THR A 11 10.90 -1.19 -16.62
CA THR A 11 9.95 -1.34 -15.51
C THR A 11 10.35 -2.49 -14.59
N PHE A 12 10.79 -3.62 -15.14
CA PHE A 12 11.27 -4.76 -14.35
C PHE A 12 12.52 -4.41 -13.55
N SER A 13 13.53 -3.83 -14.18
CA SER A 13 14.78 -3.42 -13.51
C SER A 13 14.50 -2.43 -12.38
N ARG A 14 13.66 -1.40 -12.64
CA ARG A 14 13.25 -0.46 -11.60
C ARG A 14 12.48 -1.14 -10.48
N GLY A 15 11.58 -2.06 -10.81
CA GLY A 15 10.79 -2.80 -9.83
C GLY A 15 11.67 -3.64 -8.90
N VAL A 16 12.64 -4.38 -9.45
CA VAL A 16 13.63 -5.15 -8.68
C VAL A 16 14.42 -4.25 -7.73
N ASN A 17 14.85 -3.07 -8.19
CA ASN A 17 15.56 -2.11 -7.33
C ASN A 17 14.69 -1.61 -6.17
N ILE A 18 13.40 -1.33 -6.41
CA ILE A 18 12.46 -0.88 -5.38
C ILE A 18 12.27 -1.99 -4.32
N ILE A 19 11.93 -3.21 -4.74
CA ILE A 19 11.68 -4.31 -3.79
C ILE A 19 12.94 -4.67 -3.00
N THR A 20 14.12 -4.61 -3.63
CA THR A 20 15.39 -4.87 -2.97
C THR A 20 15.70 -3.79 -1.93
N GLY A 21 15.49 -2.52 -2.28
CA GLY A 21 15.62 -1.41 -1.34
C GLY A 21 14.71 -1.57 -0.13
N LYS A 22 13.45 -1.97 -0.35
CA LYS A 22 12.51 -2.24 0.73
C LYS A 22 12.87 -3.45 1.58
N ALA A 23 13.33 -4.54 0.97
CA ALA A 23 13.83 -5.70 1.71
C ALA A 23 15.07 -5.34 2.57
N ARG A 24 15.92 -4.43 2.10
CA ARG A 24 17.05 -3.91 2.88
C ARG A 24 16.60 -3.10 4.09
N GLU A 25 15.65 -2.17 3.93
CA GLU A 25 15.06 -1.43 5.05
C GLU A 25 14.49 -2.38 6.12
N VAL A 26 13.88 -3.50 5.70
CA VAL A 26 13.41 -4.56 6.59
C VAL A 26 14.56 -5.27 7.29
N GLY A 27 15.63 -5.60 6.56
CA GLY A 27 16.85 -6.17 7.14
C GLY A 27 17.44 -5.29 8.23
N ASP A 28 17.49 -3.97 8.02
CA ASP A 28 17.97 -3.01 9.01
C ASP A 28 17.09 -3.00 10.27
N LYS A 29 15.75 -3.06 10.12
CA LYS A 29 14.81 -3.19 11.25
C LYS A 29 14.99 -4.49 12.03
N ILE A 30 15.20 -5.62 11.33
CA ILE A 30 15.48 -6.91 11.94
C ILE A 30 16.80 -6.86 12.72
N ALA A 31 17.85 -6.28 12.14
CA ALA A 31 19.15 -6.14 12.79
C ALA A 31 19.07 -5.27 14.06
N GLY A 32 18.24 -4.22 14.05
CA GLY A 32 18.01 -3.34 15.19
C GLY A 32 17.11 -3.93 16.29
N ALA A 33 16.40 -5.02 16.03
CA ALA A 33 15.54 -5.66 17.03
C ALA A 33 16.36 -6.29 18.17
N GLY A 34 15.90 -6.09 19.40
CA GLY A 34 16.60 -6.50 20.63
C GLY A 34 16.00 -7.71 21.34
N ASP A 35 14.77 -8.10 20.98
CA ASP A 35 14.05 -9.20 21.63
C ASP A 35 13.12 -9.93 20.65
N GLY A 36 12.48 -11.00 21.14
CA GLY A 36 11.57 -11.81 20.34
C GLY A 36 10.34 -11.07 19.80
N ALA A 37 9.82 -10.08 20.54
CA ALA A 37 8.62 -9.34 20.17
C ALA A 37 8.92 -8.28 19.10
N SER A 38 9.98 -7.49 19.29
CA SER A 38 10.48 -6.53 18.30
C SER A 38 10.89 -7.21 17.00
N LEU A 39 11.49 -8.41 17.06
CA LEU A 39 11.74 -9.24 15.87
C LEU A 39 10.46 -9.66 15.16
N GLY A 40 9.44 -10.09 15.92
CA GLY A 40 8.16 -10.48 15.34
C GLY A 40 7.44 -9.33 14.64
N VAL A 41 7.48 -8.13 15.21
CA VAL A 41 6.95 -6.91 14.58
C VAL A 41 7.74 -6.57 13.32
N ALA A 42 9.07 -6.49 13.40
CA ALA A 42 9.92 -6.15 12.26
C ALA A 42 9.75 -7.13 11.10
N LEU A 43 9.64 -8.44 11.39
CA LEU A 43 9.40 -9.45 10.38
C LEU A 43 7.99 -9.38 9.80
N ALA A 44 6.95 -9.26 10.63
CA ALA A 44 5.57 -9.21 10.15
C ALA A 44 5.32 -8.01 9.23
N ASP A 45 5.68 -6.81 9.69
CA ASP A 45 5.55 -5.58 8.90
C ASP A 45 6.45 -5.63 7.67
N GLY A 46 7.67 -6.15 7.81
CA GLY A 46 8.61 -6.23 6.70
C GLY A 46 8.18 -7.16 5.57
N LEU A 47 7.63 -8.32 5.91
CA LEU A 47 7.08 -9.24 4.91
C LEU A 47 5.87 -8.64 4.20
N GLU A 48 5.07 -7.84 4.90
CA GLU A 48 3.96 -7.12 4.29
C GLU A 48 4.43 -6.04 3.32
N VAL A 49 5.44 -5.25 3.69
CA VAL A 49 6.07 -4.26 2.81
C VAL A 49 6.59 -4.93 1.54
N VAL A 50 7.34 -6.02 1.64
CA VAL A 50 7.87 -6.73 0.47
C VAL A 50 6.72 -7.21 -0.42
N ARG A 51 5.69 -7.86 0.14
CA ARG A 51 4.52 -8.31 -0.63
C ARG A 51 3.80 -7.14 -1.32
N TYR A 52 3.58 -6.04 -0.61
CA TYR A 52 2.92 -4.85 -1.14
C TYR A 52 3.66 -4.30 -2.36
N TYR A 53 4.97 -4.04 -2.21
CA TYR A 53 5.75 -3.47 -3.30
C TYR A 53 5.91 -4.45 -4.46
N SER A 54 6.07 -5.75 -4.20
CA SER A 54 6.08 -6.77 -5.27
C SER A 54 4.78 -6.76 -6.07
N ALA A 55 3.62 -6.77 -5.41
CA ALA A 55 2.32 -6.70 -6.07
C ALA A 55 2.15 -5.39 -6.87
N LEU A 56 2.62 -4.26 -6.33
CA LEU A 56 2.60 -2.97 -7.01
C LEU A 56 3.47 -3.00 -8.28
N GLN A 57 4.66 -3.59 -8.23
CA GLN A 57 5.54 -3.71 -9.40
C GLN A 57 4.98 -4.69 -10.44
N GLN A 58 4.32 -5.77 -10.01
CA GLN A 58 3.57 -6.66 -10.91
C GLN A 58 2.44 -5.91 -11.63
N ALA A 59 1.69 -5.09 -10.91
CA ALA A 59 0.63 -4.27 -11.49
C ALA A 59 1.17 -3.22 -12.46
N ALA A 60 2.34 -2.63 -12.17
CA ALA A 60 3.01 -1.70 -13.08
C ALA A 60 3.41 -2.37 -14.40
N LEU A 61 3.99 -3.59 -14.33
CA LEU A 61 4.32 -4.39 -15.51
C LEU A 61 3.06 -4.75 -16.33
N ALA A 62 2.01 -5.23 -15.67
CA ALA A 62 0.74 -5.52 -16.34
C ALA A 62 0.10 -4.25 -16.96
N GLY A 63 0.33 -3.09 -16.35
CA GLY A 63 -0.17 -1.80 -16.80
C GLY A 63 0.37 -1.34 -18.16
N ILE A 64 1.50 -1.87 -18.62
CA ILE A 64 2.07 -1.58 -19.95
C ILE A 64 1.09 -1.96 -21.07
N GLU A 65 0.19 -2.90 -20.84
CA GLU A 65 -0.87 -3.23 -21.80
C GLU A 65 -1.76 -2.02 -22.16
N ARG A 66 -1.87 -1.02 -21.27
CA ARG A 66 -2.73 0.15 -21.51
C ARG A 66 -2.20 1.09 -22.60
N ILE A 67 -0.91 1.03 -22.89
CA ILE A 67 -0.28 1.91 -23.89
C ILE A 67 -0.14 1.26 -25.27
N VAL A 68 -0.58 0.01 -25.44
CA VAL A 68 -0.58 -0.67 -26.75
C VAL A 68 -1.93 -0.54 -27.45
N PRO A 69 -1.95 -0.54 -28.80
CA PRO A 69 -3.18 -0.62 -29.58
C PRO A 69 -4.03 -1.85 -29.24
N ALA A 70 -5.34 -1.75 -29.40
CA ALA A 70 -6.30 -2.79 -29.00
C ALA A 70 -6.00 -4.16 -29.61
N GLU A 71 -5.63 -4.18 -30.89
CA GLU A 71 -5.25 -5.36 -31.67
C GLU A 71 -3.97 -6.05 -31.16
N SER A 72 -3.12 -5.31 -30.42
CA SER A 72 -1.86 -5.83 -29.87
C SER A 72 -1.96 -6.26 -28.41
N LYS A 73 -3.09 -6.01 -27.73
CA LYS A 73 -3.24 -6.24 -26.28
C LYS A 73 -3.01 -7.69 -25.85
N ALA A 74 -3.57 -8.65 -26.58
CA ALA A 74 -3.40 -10.08 -26.24
C ALA A 74 -1.91 -10.48 -26.29
N ARG A 75 -1.22 -10.12 -27.38
CA ARG A 75 0.20 -10.40 -27.55
C ARG A 75 1.07 -9.68 -26.49
N ALA A 76 0.74 -8.43 -26.16
CA ALA A 76 1.44 -7.69 -25.10
C ALA A 76 1.24 -8.36 -23.74
N ARG A 77 0.02 -8.78 -23.41
CA ARG A 77 -0.30 -9.48 -22.16
C ARG A 77 0.49 -10.79 -22.02
N ASP A 78 0.53 -11.60 -23.07
CA ASP A 78 1.29 -12.86 -23.07
C ASP A 78 2.78 -12.63 -22.87
N PHE A 79 3.34 -11.60 -23.51
CA PHE A 79 4.73 -11.20 -23.34
C PHE A 79 5.01 -10.72 -21.91
N LEU A 80 4.17 -9.85 -21.37
CA LEU A 80 4.33 -9.26 -20.03
C LEU A 80 4.14 -10.29 -18.91
N ALA A 81 3.36 -11.36 -19.13
CA ALA A 81 3.10 -12.38 -18.13
C ALA A 81 4.39 -13.01 -17.57
N LYS A 82 5.44 -13.15 -18.40
CA LYS A 82 6.76 -13.62 -17.92
C LYS A 82 7.36 -12.65 -16.90
N TYR A 83 7.40 -11.36 -17.22
CA TYR A 83 7.96 -10.34 -16.33
C TYR A 83 7.17 -10.22 -15.02
N VAL A 84 5.84 -10.29 -15.09
CA VAL A 84 4.96 -10.28 -13.92
C VAL A 84 5.25 -11.48 -13.00
N ARG A 85 5.44 -12.69 -13.55
CA ARG A 85 5.82 -13.86 -12.75
C ARG A 85 7.19 -13.69 -12.12
N GLN A 86 8.20 -13.29 -12.89
CA GLN A 86 9.56 -13.08 -12.39
C GLN A 86 9.64 -12.02 -11.30
N MET A 87 8.80 -10.96 -11.38
CA MET A 87 8.70 -9.95 -10.32
C MET A 87 8.12 -10.53 -9.02
N GLY A 88 7.13 -11.42 -9.14
CA GLY A 88 6.59 -12.15 -7.99
C GLY A 88 7.65 -13.05 -7.35
N GLU A 89 8.34 -13.85 -8.16
CA GLU A 89 9.44 -14.74 -7.73
C GLU A 89 10.55 -13.95 -7.02
N ALA A 90 10.95 -12.79 -7.55
CA ALA A 90 11.92 -11.92 -6.89
C ALA A 90 11.43 -11.43 -5.50
N GLY A 91 10.15 -11.08 -5.39
CA GLY A 91 9.51 -10.76 -4.12
C GLY A 91 9.57 -11.90 -3.12
N ASP A 92 9.24 -13.11 -3.56
CA ASP A 92 9.25 -14.31 -2.71
C ASP A 92 10.66 -14.66 -2.21
N VAL A 93 11.67 -14.52 -3.07
CA VAL A 93 13.08 -14.70 -2.69
C VAL A 93 13.47 -13.70 -1.60
N LEU A 94 13.17 -12.41 -1.77
CA LEU A 94 13.50 -11.39 -0.78
C LEU A 94 12.73 -11.59 0.53
N ALA A 95 11.45 -11.95 0.47
CA ALA A 95 10.67 -12.30 1.66
C ALA A 95 11.27 -13.50 2.40
N SER A 96 11.74 -14.52 1.68
CA SER A 96 12.43 -15.67 2.26
C SER A 96 13.75 -15.26 2.95
N GLN A 97 14.53 -14.38 2.33
CA GLN A 97 15.74 -13.82 2.93
C GLN A 97 15.44 -13.05 4.22
N CYS A 98 14.39 -12.22 4.26
CA CYS A 98 13.97 -11.54 5.50
C CYS A 98 13.63 -12.53 6.62
N ARG A 99 12.95 -13.64 6.31
CA ARG A 99 12.68 -14.71 7.30
C ARG A 99 13.97 -15.34 7.80
N GLY A 100 14.91 -15.65 6.90
CA GLY A 100 16.22 -16.20 7.25
C GLY A 100 17.00 -15.27 8.19
N LEU A 101 17.08 -13.98 7.84
CA LEU A 101 17.74 -12.96 8.66
C LEU A 101 17.12 -12.85 10.06
N ALA A 102 15.78 -12.87 10.16
CA ALA A 102 15.11 -12.82 11.45
C ALA A 102 15.40 -14.07 12.31
N LEU A 103 15.44 -15.25 11.70
CA LEU A 103 15.79 -16.49 12.40
C LEU A 103 17.24 -16.46 12.90
N ASP A 104 18.19 -16.01 12.08
CA ASP A 104 19.59 -15.94 12.47
C ASP A 104 19.82 -14.88 13.56
N ARG A 105 19.12 -13.76 13.49
CA ARG A 105 19.12 -12.75 14.55
C ARG A 105 18.54 -13.29 15.85
N ALA A 106 17.42 -14.02 15.79
CA ALA A 106 16.80 -14.64 16.96
C ALA A 106 17.75 -15.65 17.63
N LYS A 107 18.44 -16.48 16.84
CA LYS A 107 19.49 -17.39 17.33
C LYS A 107 20.63 -16.61 18.01
N GLY A 108 21.13 -15.55 17.37
CA GLY A 108 22.21 -14.73 17.93
C GLY A 108 21.85 -14.06 19.25
N LEU A 109 20.57 -13.75 19.46
CA LEU A 109 20.03 -13.20 20.71
C LEU A 109 19.56 -14.28 21.70
N SER A 110 19.58 -15.56 21.33
CA SER A 110 19.00 -16.66 22.11
C SER A 110 17.52 -16.45 22.49
N VAL A 111 16.75 -15.81 21.60
CA VAL A 111 15.31 -15.56 21.78
C VAL A 111 14.49 -16.34 20.76
N LYS A 112 13.21 -16.55 21.05
CA LYS A 112 12.23 -17.01 20.06
C LYS A 112 11.53 -15.80 19.46
N ILE A 113 11.26 -15.84 18.16
CA ILE A 113 10.43 -14.82 17.51
C ILE A 113 9.00 -14.96 18.04
N ILE A 114 8.46 -13.87 18.57
CA ILE A 114 7.07 -13.78 19.05
C ILE A 114 6.31 -12.99 18.01
N MET A 115 5.54 -13.68 17.17
CA MET A 115 4.74 -13.02 16.13
C MET A 115 3.72 -12.08 16.76
N SER A 116 3.72 -10.82 16.32
CA SER A 116 2.74 -9.84 16.76
C SER A 116 1.37 -10.18 16.17
N VAL A 117 0.38 -10.34 17.04
CA VAL A 117 -1.04 -10.38 16.64
C VAL A 117 -1.63 -9.03 16.99
N LYS A 118 -1.80 -8.16 15.98
CA LYS A 118 -2.55 -6.91 16.15
C LYS A 118 -4.01 -7.26 16.42
N ARG A 119 -4.52 -6.86 17.59
CA ARG A 119 -5.95 -6.96 17.91
C ARG A 119 -6.65 -5.72 17.40
N ALA A 120 -7.77 -5.92 16.72
CA ALA A 120 -8.60 -4.81 16.26
C ALA A 120 -9.20 -4.03 17.41
N ASP A 121 -8.88 -2.74 17.47
CA ASP A 121 -9.46 -1.81 18.42
C ASP A 121 -10.86 -1.34 17.96
N VAL A 122 -11.46 -0.42 18.71
CA VAL A 122 -12.79 0.13 18.39
C VAL A 122 -12.77 0.89 17.06
N TRP A 123 -11.69 1.62 16.79
CA TRP A 123 -11.52 2.41 15.57
C TRP A 123 -11.42 1.48 14.35
N GLU A 124 -10.60 0.43 14.43
CA GLU A 124 -10.41 -0.53 13.33
C GLU A 124 -11.72 -1.25 12.99
N LYS A 125 -12.52 -1.60 14.01
CA LYS A 125 -13.85 -2.22 13.81
C LYS A 125 -14.84 -1.31 13.11
N GLU A 126 -14.78 -0.01 13.35
CA GLU A 126 -15.61 0.96 12.66
C GLU A 126 -15.10 1.19 11.23
N ALA A 127 -13.79 1.41 11.06
CA ALA A 127 -13.14 1.68 9.80
C ALA A 127 -13.37 0.59 8.74
N VAL A 128 -13.44 -0.69 9.13
CA VAL A 128 -13.72 -1.80 8.19
C VAL A 128 -15.13 -1.76 7.59
N THR A 129 -16.07 -1.07 8.23
CA THR A 129 -17.45 -0.93 7.74
C THR A 129 -17.63 0.24 6.77
N LEU A 130 -16.65 1.13 6.71
CA LEU A 130 -16.71 2.38 5.96
C LEU A 130 -15.93 2.24 4.65
N ILE A 131 -16.65 2.13 3.52
CA ILE A 131 -16.07 2.05 2.18
C ILE A 131 -16.36 3.35 1.43
N PRO A 132 -15.42 4.32 1.38
CA PRO A 132 -15.66 5.57 0.71
C PRO A 132 -15.51 5.43 -0.81
N LYS A 133 -16.37 6.13 -1.55
CA LYS A 133 -16.31 6.27 -3.00
C LYS A 133 -16.40 7.74 -3.36
N ARG A 134 -15.45 8.23 -4.16
CA ARG A 134 -15.41 9.63 -4.59
C ARG A 134 -16.40 9.88 -5.71
N PHE A 135 -17.03 11.06 -5.70
CA PHE A 135 -17.92 11.46 -6.79
C PHE A 135 -17.16 11.82 -8.06
N GLN A 136 -16.03 12.51 -7.92
CA GLN A 136 -15.20 12.94 -9.04
C GLN A 136 -13.77 12.40 -8.91
N PRO A 137 -13.21 11.78 -9.97
CA PRO A 137 -11.80 11.45 -10.01
C PRO A 137 -10.97 12.73 -10.20
N GLY A 138 -9.88 12.86 -9.46
CA GLY A 138 -8.96 13.99 -9.58
C GLY A 138 -8.53 14.53 -8.23
N THR A 139 -7.89 15.70 -8.26
CA THR A 139 -7.47 16.43 -7.06
C THR A 139 -8.67 16.86 -6.25
N LEU A 140 -8.61 16.70 -4.93
CA LEU A 140 -9.65 17.17 -4.02
C LEU A 140 -9.50 18.68 -3.82
N PHE A 141 -10.48 19.46 -4.28
CA PHE A 141 -10.56 20.89 -4.02
C PHE A 141 -11.57 21.16 -2.91
N LEU A 142 -11.18 21.88 -1.86
CA LEU A 142 -12.06 22.22 -0.74
C LEU A 142 -12.52 23.69 -0.76
N GLU A 143 -12.51 24.31 -1.93
CA GLU A 143 -12.80 25.75 -2.10
C GLU A 143 -14.22 26.12 -1.65
N GLU A 144 -15.16 25.17 -1.73
CA GLU A 144 -16.56 25.36 -1.30
C GLU A 144 -16.76 25.14 0.22
N VAL A 145 -15.72 24.74 0.95
CA VAL A 145 -15.81 24.42 2.38
C VAL A 145 -15.13 25.49 3.24
N PRO A 146 -15.82 26.14 4.19
CA PRO A 146 -15.21 27.12 5.08
C PRO A 146 -14.02 26.53 5.86
N PRO A 147 -12.87 27.23 5.94
CA PRO A 147 -11.70 26.76 6.70
C PRO A 147 -11.98 26.47 8.18
N ALA A 148 -12.99 27.11 8.77
CA ALA A 148 -13.40 26.85 10.15
C ALA A 148 -13.93 25.42 10.37
N GLU A 149 -14.33 24.71 9.31
CA GLU A 149 -14.80 23.33 9.39
C GLU A 149 -13.67 22.30 9.13
N TRP A 150 -12.47 22.76 8.80
CA TRP A 150 -11.31 21.93 8.51
C TRP A 150 -10.64 21.44 9.80
N LYS A 151 -11.26 20.47 10.49
CA LYS A 151 -10.75 19.94 11.76
C LYS A 151 -9.50 19.08 11.61
N GLU A 152 -9.52 18.15 10.65
CA GLU A 152 -8.43 17.19 10.43
C GLU A 152 -7.42 17.66 9.36
N ILE A 153 -7.74 18.73 8.62
CA ILE A 153 -6.93 19.18 7.48
C ILE A 153 -5.93 20.22 7.96
N THR A 154 -4.71 19.77 8.23
CA THR A 154 -3.59 20.63 8.65
C THR A 154 -2.78 21.19 7.48
N SER A 155 -2.97 20.66 6.27
CA SER A 155 -2.32 21.11 5.04
C SER A 155 -3.25 20.93 3.84
N SER A 156 -3.08 21.75 2.79
CA SER A 156 -3.96 21.70 1.62
C SER A 156 -3.96 20.30 0.99
N PRO A 157 -5.13 19.67 0.77
CA PRO A 157 -5.23 18.37 0.13
C PRO A 157 -4.94 18.42 -1.38
N HIS A 158 -4.69 19.61 -1.93
CA HIS A 158 -4.34 19.79 -3.35
C HIS A 158 -2.98 19.14 -3.67
N TRP A 159 -2.06 19.14 -2.70
CA TRP A 159 -0.70 18.69 -2.91
C TRP A 159 -0.49 17.29 -2.33
N TRP A 160 -0.13 16.36 -3.21
CA TRP A 160 0.26 15.03 -2.77
C TRP A 160 1.60 15.08 -2.02
N ALA A 161 1.64 14.48 -0.84
CA ALA A 161 2.87 14.14 -0.13
C ALA A 161 2.64 12.86 0.67
N PRO A 162 3.68 12.04 0.91
CA PRO A 162 3.55 10.77 1.64
C PRO A 162 2.94 10.90 3.04
N THR A 163 3.07 12.07 3.67
CA THR A 163 2.53 12.36 5.01
C THR A 163 1.37 13.36 4.99
N ASN A 164 0.91 13.79 3.82
CA ASN A 164 -0.33 14.56 3.71
C ASN A 164 -1.49 13.56 3.64
N TRP A 165 -1.96 13.11 4.80
CA TRP A 165 -2.93 12.01 4.90
C TRP A 165 -4.26 12.31 4.19
N ALA A 166 -4.65 13.58 4.11
CA ALA A 166 -5.83 14.01 3.37
C ALA A 166 -5.70 13.67 1.88
N SER A 167 -4.59 14.05 1.24
CA SER A 167 -4.38 13.78 -0.20
C SER A 167 -3.94 12.34 -0.47
N ALA A 168 -3.09 11.76 0.38
CA ALA A 168 -2.58 10.40 0.24
C ALA A 168 -3.70 9.36 0.37
N SER A 169 -4.62 9.53 1.33
CA SER A 169 -5.75 8.61 1.50
C SER A 169 -6.78 8.76 0.37
N TYR A 170 -7.00 9.98 -0.13
CA TYR A 170 -7.99 10.26 -1.18
C TYR A 170 -7.69 9.53 -2.50
N TRP A 171 -6.42 9.22 -2.76
CA TRP A 171 -6.00 8.41 -3.91
C TRP A 171 -6.69 7.04 -3.95
N TRP A 172 -6.90 6.43 -2.78
CA TRP A 172 -7.42 5.07 -2.61
C TRP A 172 -8.95 4.97 -2.54
N VAL A 173 -9.64 6.10 -2.65
CA VAL A 173 -11.10 6.20 -2.55
C VAL A 173 -11.75 5.78 -3.86
N ASP A 174 -11.88 4.47 -4.05
CA ASP A 174 -12.41 3.85 -5.27
C ASP A 174 -13.73 3.10 -5.08
N GLY A 175 -14.32 3.17 -3.87
CA GLY A 175 -15.53 2.43 -3.52
C GLY A 175 -15.31 0.93 -3.36
N ARG A 176 -14.06 0.47 -3.25
CA ARG A 176 -13.72 -0.95 -3.07
C ARG A 176 -12.99 -1.22 -1.76
N ARG A 177 -12.19 -0.26 -1.29
CA ARG A 177 -11.40 -0.38 -0.06
C ARG A 177 -12.09 0.30 1.11
N ASN A 178 -12.06 -0.35 2.27
CA ASN A 178 -12.51 0.27 3.52
C ASN A 178 -11.43 1.19 4.11
N LEU A 179 -11.80 2.01 5.10
CA LEU A 179 -10.87 2.98 5.69
C LEU A 179 -9.67 2.34 6.39
N ASN A 180 -9.80 1.12 6.89
CA ASN A 180 -8.68 0.40 7.51
C ASN A 180 -7.66 -0.03 6.44
N GLU A 181 -8.12 -0.54 5.30
CA GLU A 181 -7.26 -0.86 4.16
C GLU A 181 -6.57 0.39 3.60
N ILE A 182 -7.30 1.51 3.48
CA ILE A 182 -6.74 2.79 3.03
C ILE A 182 -5.66 3.27 4.00
N LYS A 183 -5.92 3.27 5.31
CA LYS A 183 -4.94 3.60 6.34
C LYS A 183 -3.68 2.76 6.15
N LYS A 184 -3.85 1.45 6.02
CA LYS A 184 -2.72 0.53 5.89
C LYS A 184 -1.86 0.80 4.66
N LEU A 185 -2.48 1.10 3.51
CA LEU A 185 -1.76 1.45 2.29
C LEU A 185 -0.99 2.77 2.44
N CYS A 186 -1.60 3.79 3.05
CA CYS A 186 -0.92 5.04 3.34
C CYS A 186 0.30 4.84 4.25
N GLU A 187 0.17 4.03 5.31
CA GLU A 187 1.29 3.72 6.21
C GLU A 187 2.42 2.96 5.52
N LEU A 188 2.08 2.02 4.63
CA LEU A 188 3.05 1.27 3.84
C LEU A 188 3.85 2.19 2.91
N GLU A 189 3.19 3.16 2.26
CA GLU A 189 3.85 4.10 1.35
C GLU A 189 4.65 5.18 2.08
N ALA A 190 4.14 5.68 3.21
CA ALA A 190 4.84 6.65 4.04
C ALA A 190 5.99 6.04 4.86
N GLY A 191 5.96 4.72 5.08
CA GLY A 191 6.93 4.01 5.92
C GLY A 191 6.80 4.30 7.42
N ARG A 192 5.72 4.96 7.84
CA ARG A 192 5.42 5.35 9.22
C ARG A 192 3.91 5.27 9.49
N PRO A 193 3.48 5.09 10.76
CA PRO A 193 2.07 5.10 11.11
C PRO A 193 1.42 6.46 10.81
N ILE A 194 0.10 6.46 10.56
CA ILE A 194 -0.69 7.69 10.56
C ILE A 194 -0.84 8.11 12.02
N GLU A 195 -0.33 9.29 12.32
CA GLU A 195 -0.42 9.97 13.62
C GLU A 195 -1.18 11.28 13.42
N ASP A 196 -1.93 11.70 14.44
CA ASP A 196 -2.63 12.98 14.51
C ASP A 196 -3.59 13.27 13.34
N PHE A 197 -4.20 12.23 12.76
CA PHE A 197 -5.19 12.38 11.68
C PHE A 197 -6.26 11.31 11.76
N ASP A 198 -7.50 11.70 12.03
CA ASP A 198 -8.63 10.79 12.11
C ASP A 198 -9.30 10.61 10.73
N LEU A 199 -8.94 9.52 10.05
CA LEU A 199 -9.54 9.16 8.76
C LEU A 199 -11.06 9.01 8.83
N ILE A 200 -11.63 8.48 9.91
CA ILE A 200 -13.09 8.28 10.00
C ILE A 200 -13.78 9.64 10.01
N ASN A 201 -13.33 10.55 10.87
CA ASN A 201 -13.90 11.89 10.96
C ASN A 201 -13.65 12.71 9.69
N TYR A 202 -12.47 12.57 9.08
CA TYR A 202 -12.15 13.20 7.80
C TYR A 202 -13.10 12.74 6.68
N TYR A 203 -13.34 11.44 6.52
CA TYR A 203 -14.22 10.94 5.47
C TYR A 203 -15.70 11.23 5.73
N ARG A 204 -16.14 11.27 6.99
CA ARG A 204 -17.47 11.80 7.36
C ARG A 204 -17.63 13.27 7.01
N PHE A 205 -16.58 14.06 7.21
CA PHE A 205 -16.55 15.45 6.76
C PHE A 205 -16.67 15.52 5.23
N LEU A 206 -15.90 14.73 4.48
CA LEU A 206 -16.01 14.70 3.01
C LEU A 206 -17.40 14.25 2.53
N GLU A 207 -18.04 13.31 3.22
CA GLU A 207 -19.40 12.86 2.91
C GLU A 207 -20.43 13.97 3.15
N LYS A 208 -20.34 14.70 4.28
CA LYS A 208 -21.20 15.85 4.58
C LYS A 208 -21.22 16.87 3.44
N TYR A 209 -20.08 17.09 2.79
CA TYR A 209 -19.93 18.02 1.67
C TYR A 209 -20.05 17.38 0.29
N LYS A 210 -20.47 16.11 0.21
CA LYS A 210 -20.67 15.40 -1.06
C LYS A 210 -19.41 15.33 -1.93
N TYR A 211 -18.23 15.20 -1.33
CA TYR A 211 -17.01 14.81 -2.03
C TYR A 211 -16.89 13.29 -2.16
N VAL A 212 -17.45 12.56 -1.18
CA VAL A 212 -17.51 11.10 -1.17
C VAL A 212 -18.88 10.62 -0.72
N GLU A 213 -19.18 9.35 -0.98
CA GLU A 213 -20.29 8.60 -0.39
C GLU A 213 -19.76 7.31 0.24
N PHE A 214 -20.34 6.86 1.35
CA PHE A 214 -20.09 5.50 1.84
C PHE A 214 -20.97 4.49 1.11
N VAL A 215 -20.34 3.51 0.46
CA VAL A 215 -21.03 2.44 -0.25
C VAL A 215 -21.05 1.16 0.58
N LYS A 216 -22.05 0.31 0.32
CA LYS A 216 -22.09 -1.04 0.92
C LYS A 216 -21.05 -1.94 0.25
N PRO A 217 -20.48 -2.93 0.98
CA PRO A 217 -19.66 -3.95 0.37
C PRO A 217 -20.43 -4.62 -0.77
N ALA A 218 -19.84 -4.68 -1.96
CA ALA A 218 -20.44 -5.43 -3.06
C ALA A 218 -20.59 -6.90 -2.62
N ALA A 219 -21.81 -7.42 -2.64
CA ALA A 219 -22.08 -8.81 -2.27
C ALA A 219 -21.28 -9.74 -3.21
N GLY A 220 -20.25 -10.39 -2.68
CA GLY A 220 -19.54 -11.46 -3.41
C GLY A 220 -18.02 -11.37 -3.45
N ARG A 221 -17.32 -11.16 -2.33
CA ARG A 221 -15.91 -11.55 -2.25
C ARG A 221 -15.67 -12.42 -1.02
N PRO A 222 -15.19 -13.67 -1.18
CA PRO A 222 -14.63 -14.43 -0.08
C PRO A 222 -13.28 -13.82 0.34
N GLU A 223 -13.00 -13.94 1.64
CA GLU A 223 -11.77 -13.53 2.34
C GLU A 223 -10.49 -14.12 1.72
#